data_AF-A0AA42IBN4-F1
#
_entry.id   AF-A0AA42IBN4-F1
#
_cell.length_a   1.000
_cell.length_b   1.000
_cell.length_c   1.000
_cell.angle_alpha   90.00
_cell.angle_beta   90.00
_cell.angle_gamma   90.00
#
_symmetry.space_group_name_H-M   'P 1'
#
loop_
_entity.id
_entity.type
_entity.pdbx_description
1 polymer ?
#
loop_
_entity_poly.entity_id
_entity_poly.type
_entity_poly.pdbx_seq_one_letter_code
_entity_poly.pdbx_strand_id
1 'polypeptide(L)'
;MWVIKAANSCAWLSIIIVVAAAIFSIYVLSIPCTTDRICEMPPIHLFFFLMLIVSIVCNVIGMILSAIAMGDEPPIKESAKAALFFNGKIIAFNLVGTMFLFVILIV
;
A
#
# COMPACT_ATOMS: atom_id res chain seq x y z
N MET A 1 -12.32 20.37 -2.50
CA MET A 1 -10.83 20.38 -2.63
C MET A 1 -10.11 19.53 -1.58
N TRP A 2 -10.43 19.62 -0.28
CA TRP A 2 -9.78 18.81 0.76
C TRP A 2 -9.93 17.29 0.57
N VAL A 3 -11.09 16.83 0.09
CA VAL A 3 -11.38 15.41 -0.21
C VAL A 3 -10.39 14.81 -1.22
N ILE A 4 -10.09 15.53 -2.30
CA ILE A 4 -9.11 15.08 -3.32
C ILE A 4 -7.69 15.06 -2.74
N LYS A 5 -7.35 16.06 -1.92
CA LYS A 5 -6.05 16.11 -1.25
C LYS A 5 -5.88 14.90 -0.34
N ALA A 6 -6.91 14.55 0.43
CA ALA A 6 -6.92 13.35 1.27
C ALA A 6 -6.81 12.06 0.42
N ALA A 7 -7.56 11.96 -0.67
CA ALA A 7 -7.50 10.80 -1.57
C ALA A 7 -6.12 10.59 -2.20
N ASN A 8 -5.43 11.67 -2.60
CA ASN A 8 -4.06 11.60 -3.08
C ASN A 8 -3.06 11.28 -1.96
N SER A 9 -3.25 11.85 -0.77
CA SER A 9 -2.43 11.52 0.39
C SER A 9 -2.52 10.04 0.77
N CYS A 10 -3.71 9.43 0.68
CA CYS A 10 -3.88 7.98 0.88
C CYS A 10 -3.01 7.16 -0.06
N ALA A 11 -3.02 7.49 -1.36
CA ALA A 11 -2.22 6.79 -2.36
C ALA A 11 -0.71 6.95 -2.10
N TRP A 12 -0.24 8.15 -1.77
CA TRP A 12 1.17 8.39 -1.44
C TRP A 12 1.61 7.68 -0.16
N LEU A 13 0.78 7.70 0.88
CA LEU A 13 1.04 6.99 2.13
C LEU A 13 1.15 5.48 1.88
N SER A 14 0.27 4.92 1.06
CA SER A 14 0.35 3.51 0.64
C SER A 14 1.67 3.17 -0.05
N ILE A 15 2.18 4.05 -0.93
CA ILE A 15 3.49 3.84 -1.58
C ILE A 15 4.62 3.85 -0.55
N ILE A 16 4.62 4.82 0.36
CA ILE A 16 5.64 4.94 1.40
C ILE A 16 5.66 3.68 2.30
N ILE A 17 4.48 3.20 2.70
CA ILE A 17 4.32 1.98 3.51
C ILE A 17 4.94 0.78 2.81
N VAL A 18 4.62 0.58 1.53
CA VAL A 18 5.13 -0.55 0.75
C VAL A 18 6.65 -0.48 0.57
N VAL A 19 7.19 0.71 0.24
CA VAL A 19 8.63 0.91 0.07
C VAL A 19 9.38 0.70 1.39
N ALA A 20 8.87 1.25 2.50
CA ALA A 20 9.46 1.06 3.82
C ALA A 20 9.44 -0.42 4.23
N ALA A 21 8.34 -1.12 3.98
CA ALA A 21 8.23 -2.55 4.24
C ALA A 21 9.26 -3.34 3.42
N ALA A 22 9.43 -3.03 2.13
CA ALA A 22 10.41 -3.70 1.27
C ALA A 22 11.86 -3.48 1.74
N ILE A 23 12.22 -2.24 2.07
CA ILE A 23 13.55 -1.89 2.57
C ILE A 23 13.83 -2.61 3.89
N PHE A 24 12.88 -2.57 4.83
CA PHE A 24 13.00 -3.27 6.10
C PHE A 24 13.12 -4.78 5.89
N SER A 25 12.38 -5.33 4.93
CA SER A 25 12.47 -6.74 4.60
C SER A 25 13.86 -7.14 4.09
N ILE A 26 14.41 -6.37 3.16
CA ILE A 26 15.76 -6.61 2.62
C ILE A 26 16.81 -6.48 3.73
N TYR A 27 16.69 -5.46 4.60
CA TYR A 27 17.60 -5.23 5.71
C TYR A 27 17.66 -6.43 6.66
N VAL A 28 16.51 -6.92 7.11
CA VAL A 28 16.43 -8.08 8.02
C VAL A 28 16.96 -9.36 7.37
N LEU A 29 16.67 -9.61 6.10
CA LEU A 29 17.18 -10.78 5.38
C LEU A 29 18.69 -10.74 5.13
N SER A 30 19.31 -9.56 5.18
CA SER A 30 20.75 -9.37 4.91
C SER A 30 21.62 -9.52 6.16
N ILE A 31 21.02 -9.56 7.37
CA ILE A 31 21.77 -9.63 8.63
C ILE A 31 21.84 -11.09 9.12
N PRO A 32 23.03 -11.61 9.45
CA PRO A 32 23.16 -12.93 10.03
C PRO A 32 22.53 -12.99 11.42
N CYS A 33 21.81 -14.08 11.73
CA CYS A 33 21.16 -14.36 13.02
C CYS A 33 22.12 -14.54 14.23
N THR A 34 23.36 -14.07 14.12
CA THR A 34 24.42 -14.33 15.11
C THR A 34 24.54 -13.24 16.16
N THR A 35 24.17 -12.00 15.83
CA THR A 35 24.39 -10.83 16.71
C THR A 35 23.10 -10.19 17.22
N ASP A 36 21.96 -10.45 16.58
CA ASP A 36 20.66 -9.86 16.94
C ASP A 36 19.55 -10.89 16.98
N ARG A 37 18.58 -10.69 17.89
CA ARG A 37 17.33 -11.48 17.99
C ARG A 37 16.32 -11.13 16.89
N ILE A 38 16.76 -10.52 15.80
CA ILE A 38 15.91 -10.20 14.63
C ILE A 38 15.25 -11.48 14.07
N CYS A 39 15.84 -12.64 14.29
CA CYS A 39 15.30 -13.94 13.89
C CYS A 39 14.17 -14.45 14.80
N GLU A 40 13.94 -13.79 15.95
CA GLU A 40 12.76 -13.98 16.81
C GLU A 40 11.57 -13.10 16.38
N MET A 41 11.77 -12.15 15.45
CA MET A 41 10.65 -11.37 14.90
C MET A 41 9.68 -12.27 14.12
N PRO A 42 8.39 -11.91 14.06
CA PRO A 42 7.43 -12.64 13.24
C PRO A 42 7.94 -12.77 11.81
N PRO A 43 7.57 -13.86 11.09
CA PRO A 43 8.07 -14.14 9.76
C PRO A 43 7.98 -12.89 8.89
N ILE A 44 9.07 -12.51 8.24
CA ILE A 44 9.17 -11.24 7.52
C ILE A 44 8.09 -11.07 6.45
N HIS A 45 7.68 -12.20 5.88
CA HIS A 45 6.58 -12.31 4.94
C HIS A 45 5.23 -11.92 5.57
N LEU A 46 5.01 -12.24 6.85
CA LEU A 46 3.82 -11.85 7.61
C LEU A 46 3.80 -10.34 7.87
N PHE A 47 4.95 -9.75 8.23
CA PHE A 47 5.07 -8.30 8.37
C PHE A 47 4.76 -7.59 7.05
N PHE A 48 5.37 -8.04 5.96
CA PHE A 48 5.15 -7.46 4.64
C PHE A 48 3.68 -7.61 4.19
N PHE A 49 3.08 -8.78 4.45
CA PHE A 49 1.66 -9.02 4.18
C PHE A 49 0.74 -8.08 4.97
N LEU A 50 1.03 -7.83 6.26
CA LEU A 50 0.29 -6.86 7.06
C LEU A 50 0.38 -5.45 6.48
N MET A 51 1.56 -5.03 6.02
CA MET A 51 1.77 -3.73 5.38
C MET A 51 1.00 -3.60 4.06
N LEU A 52 0.90 -4.68 3.28
CA LEU A 52 0.04 -4.73 2.08
C LEU A 52 -1.43 -4.57 2.44
N ILE A 53 -1.93 -5.19 3.52
CA ILE A 53 -3.31 -5.01 3.99
C ILE A 53 -3.57 -3.56 4.36
N VAL A 54 -2.68 -2.94 5.15
CA VAL A 54 -2.81 -1.52 5.53
C VAL A 54 -2.85 -0.63 4.28
N SER A 55 -1.98 -0.91 3.31
CA SER A 55 -1.95 -0.21 2.02
C SER A 55 -3.26 -0.38 1.24
N ILE A 56 -3.87 -1.58 1.22
CA ILE A 56 -5.19 -1.80 0.61
C ILE A 56 -6.26 -0.95 1.29
N VAL A 57 -6.33 -0.95 2.62
CA VAL A 57 -7.33 -0.16 3.38
C VAL A 57 -7.19 1.33 3.06
N CYS A 58 -5.97 1.87 3.05
CA CYS A 58 -5.73 3.27 2.69
C CYS A 58 -6.20 3.60 1.27
N ASN A 59 -5.90 2.75 0.28
CA ASN A 59 -6.34 2.99 -1.09
C ASN A 59 -7.86 2.84 -1.27
N VAL A 60 -8.51 1.92 -0.56
CA VAL A 60 -9.98 1.78 -0.57
C VAL A 60 -10.63 3.07 -0.04
N ILE A 61 -10.12 3.62 1.06
CA ILE A 61 -10.58 4.91 1.59
C ILE A 61 -10.36 6.02 0.54
N GLY A 62 -9.18 6.07 -0.08
CA GLY A 62 -8.86 7.04 -1.13
C GLY A 62 -9.79 6.93 -2.35
N MET A 63 -10.18 5.71 -2.74
CA MET A 63 -11.16 5.48 -3.81
C MET A 63 -12.56 5.96 -3.42
N ILE A 64 -13.02 5.68 -2.19
CA ILE A 64 -14.33 6.15 -1.71
C ILE A 64 -14.38 7.68 -1.72
N LEU A 65 -13.34 8.34 -1.20
CA LEU A 65 -13.22 9.80 -1.23
C LEU A 65 -13.23 10.36 -2.66
N SER A 66 -12.51 9.69 -3.57
CA SER A 66 -12.50 10.08 -4.99
C SER A 66 -13.88 9.91 -5.64
N ALA A 67 -14.61 8.84 -5.33
CA ALA A 67 -15.95 8.60 -5.85
C ALA A 67 -16.96 9.66 -5.34
N ILE A 68 -16.85 10.08 -4.07
CA ILE A 68 -17.67 11.17 -3.52
C ILE A 68 -17.40 12.48 -4.30
N ALA A 69 -16.13 12.79 -4.56
CA ALA A 69 -15.74 14.02 -5.27
C ALA A 69 -16.03 14.00 -6.79
N MET A 70 -16.47 12.87 -7.37
CA MET A 70 -16.89 12.81 -8.78
C MET A 70 -18.23 13.50 -9.07
N GLY A 71 -19.04 13.73 -8.03
CA GLY A 71 -20.29 14.48 -8.14
C GLY A 71 -20.11 15.99 -8.30
N ASP A 72 -18.91 16.50 -8.06
CA ASP A 72 -18.59 17.93 -8.14
C ASP A 72 -18.42 18.41 -9.60
N GLU A 73 -18.48 19.73 -9.80
CA GLU A 73 -18.20 20.35 -11.11
C GLU A 73 -16.71 20.31 -11.48
N PRO A 74 -16.36 20.42 -12.77
CA PRO A 74 -14.98 20.62 -13.19
C PRO A 74 -14.39 21.88 -12.54
N PRO A 75 -13.10 21.90 -12.14
CA PRO A 75 -12.04 20.91 -12.40
C PRO A 75 -11.91 19.81 -11.33
N ILE A 76 -12.76 19.83 -10.30
CA ILE A 76 -12.70 18.92 -9.14
C ILE A 76 -12.96 17.48 -9.60
N LYS A 77 -13.96 17.29 -10.48
CA LYS A 77 -14.28 15.99 -11.09
C LYS A 77 -13.09 15.33 -11.81
N GLU A 78 -12.34 16.08 -12.61
CA GLU A 78 -11.18 15.55 -13.35
C GLU A 78 -10.07 15.12 -12.39
N SER A 79 -9.83 15.93 -11.36
CA SER A 79 -8.86 15.62 -10.31
C SER A 79 -9.26 14.39 -9.50
N ALA A 80 -10.55 14.24 -9.18
CA ALA A 80 -11.10 13.08 -8.51
C ALA A 80 -10.98 11.80 -9.36
N LYS A 81 -11.20 11.90 -10.68
CA LYS A 81 -10.98 10.79 -11.62
C LYS A 81 -9.52 10.34 -11.66
N ALA A 82 -8.58 11.29 -11.69
CA ALA A 82 -7.15 10.98 -11.62
C ALA A 82 -6.78 10.29 -10.29
N ALA A 83 -7.27 10.80 -9.16
CA ALA A 83 -7.05 10.21 -7.84
C ALA A 83 -7.64 8.79 -7.73
N LEU A 84 -8.83 8.55 -8.28
CA LEU A 84 -9.46 7.23 -8.33
C LEU A 84 -8.58 6.24 -9.12
N PHE A 85 -8.11 6.65 -10.29
CA PHE A 85 -7.27 5.81 -11.14
C PHE A 85 -5.92 5.50 -10.47
N PHE A 86 -5.35 6.47 -9.76
CA PHE A 86 -4.09 6.29 -9.05
C PHE A 86 -4.21 5.31 -7.87
N ASN A 87 -5.23 5.47 -7.02
CA ASN A 87 -5.51 4.52 -5.93
C ASN A 87 -5.82 3.11 -6.49
N GLY A 88 -6.58 3.01 -7.58
CA GLY A 88 -6.89 1.75 -8.24
C GLY A 88 -5.65 1.00 -8.74
N LYS A 89 -4.67 1.71 -9.32
CA LYS A 89 -3.39 1.11 -9.74
C LYS A 89 -2.61 0.50 -8.56
N ILE A 90 -2.60 1.19 -7.43
CA ILE A 90 -1.88 0.71 -6.23
C ILE A 90 -2.58 -0.52 -5.66
N ILE A 91 -3.91 -0.59 -5.68
CA ILE A 91 -4.65 -1.81 -5.30
C ILE A 91 -4.28 -2.97 -6.21
N ALA A 92 -4.25 -2.77 -7.53
CA ALA A 92 -3.86 -3.82 -8.47
C ALA A 92 -2.41 -4.30 -8.21
N PHE A 93 -1.49 -3.37 -7.94
CA PHE A 93 -0.13 -3.70 -7.54
C PHE A 93 -0.09 -4.52 -6.24
N ASN A 94 -0.81 -4.10 -5.21
CA ASN A 94 -0.90 -4.81 -3.94
C ASN A 94 -1.48 -6.21 -4.12
N LEU A 95 -2.48 -6.39 -4.99
CA LEU A 95 -3.09 -7.69 -5.27
C LEU A 95 -2.06 -8.64 -5.91
N VAL A 96 -1.31 -8.17 -6.91
CA VAL A 96 -0.25 -8.95 -7.55
C VAL A 96 0.85 -9.31 -6.53
N GLY A 97 1.30 -8.34 -5.73
CA GLY A 97 2.29 -8.57 -4.68
C GLY A 97 1.82 -9.57 -3.62
N THR A 98 0.54 -9.47 -3.23
CA THR A 98 -0.08 -10.41 -2.29
C THR A 98 -0.15 -11.82 -2.86
N MET A 99 -0.59 -11.97 -4.12
CA MET A 99 -0.62 -13.28 -4.78
C MET A 99 0.77 -13.89 -4.90
N PHE A 100 1.78 -13.07 -5.26
CA PHE A 100 3.16 -13.52 -5.34
C PHE A 100 3.69 -14.02 -3.98
N LEU A 101 3.42 -13.28 -2.90
CA LEU A 101 3.78 -13.72 -1.54
C LEU A 101 3.06 -14.98 -1.12
N PHE A 102 1.78 -15.12 -1.47
CA PHE A 102 1.00 -16.30 -1.16
C PHE A 102 1.57 -17.54 -1.85
N VAL A 103 2.04 -17.42 -3.09
CA VAL A 103 2.76 -18.49 -3.80
C VAL A 103 4.05 -18.84 -3.06
N ILE A 104 4.86 -17.86 -2.66
CA ILE A 104 6.11 -18.11 -1.90
C ILE A 104 5.85 -18.77 -0.55
N LEU A 105 4.75 -18.45 0.12
CA LEU A 105 4.42 -18.98 1.46
C LEU A 105 3.85 -20.40 1.42
N ILE A 106 3.28 -20.83 0.29
CA ILE A 106 2.70 -22.17 0.12
C ILE A 106 3.71 -23.16 -0.49
N VAL A 107 4.67 -22.68 -1.27
CA VAL A 107 5.77 -23.46 -1.85
C VAL A 107 6.86 -23.69 -0.81
#